data_AF-A0A1X6YXZ7-F1
#
_entry.id   AF-A0A1X6YXZ7-F1
#
_cell.length_a   1.000
_cell.length_b   1.000
_cell.length_c   1.000
_cell.angle_alpha   90.00
_cell.angle_beta   90.00
_cell.angle_gamma   90.00
#
_symmetry.space_group_name_H-M   'P 1'
#
loop_
_entity.id
_entity.type
_entity.pdbx_description
1 polymer ?
#
loop_
_entity_poly.entity_id
_entity_poly.type
_entity_poly.pdbx_seq_one_letter_code
_entity_poly.pdbx_strand_id
1 'polypeptide(L)'
;MMMTPVTFKKHSGKYNPGETAGFLPERAAKLIASGVAKPYVPPAGKPAADDEAASLARRLAEAEAREADLIRRAAELDAREADVAAKEAGASEPTTAKAEAGSPPAQGVARPGKK
;
A
#
# COMPACT_ATOMS: atom_id res chain seq x y z
N MET A 1 16.69 -15.32 43.62
CA MET A 1 16.70 -13.98 44.27
C MET A 1 15.81 -13.06 43.47
N MET A 2 14.81 -12.44 44.09
CA MET A 2 13.99 -11.42 43.44
C MET A 2 14.75 -10.08 43.47
N MET A 3 14.97 -9.48 42.30
CA MET A 3 15.60 -8.16 42.18
C MET A 3 14.51 -7.10 42.02
N THR A 4 14.68 -5.97 42.69
CA THR A 4 13.81 -4.80 42.58
C THR A 4 14.45 -3.79 41.63
N PRO A 5 13.85 -3.54 40.45
CA PRO A 5 14.35 -2.55 39.52
C PRO A 5 14.09 -1.13 40.02
N VAL A 6 15.10 -0.27 39.90
CA VAL A 6 15.02 1.16 40.22
C VAL A 6 15.58 1.99 39.07
N THR A 7 15.02 3.18 38.86
CA THR A 7 15.49 4.15 37.87
C THR A 7 16.22 5.29 38.55
N PHE A 8 17.46 5.56 38.14
CA PHE A 8 18.30 6.59 38.76
C PHE A 8 17.83 8.00 38.41
N LYS A 9 17.65 8.87 39.42
CA LYS A 9 17.36 10.31 39.22
C LYS A 9 18.64 11.12 39.04
N LYS A 10 19.73 10.66 39.65
CA LYS A 10 21.03 11.33 39.70
C LYS A 10 22.13 10.31 39.38
N HIS A 11 23.27 10.80 38.92
CA HIS A 11 24.45 9.97 38.73
C HIS A 11 24.86 9.31 40.06
N SER A 12 25.11 8.00 40.03
CA SER A 12 25.52 7.23 41.21
C SER A 12 26.44 6.08 40.83
N GLY A 13 27.72 6.21 41.20
CA GLY A 13 28.74 5.22 40.88
C GLY A 13 28.92 5.06 39.37
N LYS A 14 28.43 3.94 38.83
CA LYS A 14 28.47 3.60 37.40
C LYS A 14 27.16 3.87 36.64
N TYR A 15 26.15 4.39 37.33
CA TYR A 15 24.81 4.58 36.77
C TYR A 15 24.53 6.04 36.49
N ASN A 16 23.99 6.32 35.30
CA ASN A 16 23.60 7.66 34.87
C ASN A 16 22.13 7.96 35.19
N PRO A 17 21.73 9.26 35.25
CA PRO A 17 20.32 9.63 35.35
C PRO A 17 19.49 9.03 34.21
N GLY A 18 18.36 8.40 34.54
CA GLY A 18 17.46 7.73 33.58
C GLY A 18 17.74 6.24 33.38
N GLU A 19 18.92 5.75 33.78
CA GLU A 19 19.22 4.31 33.70
C GLU A 19 18.41 3.51 34.72
N THR A 20 18.06 2.28 34.34
CA THR A 20 17.35 1.34 35.22
C THR A 20 18.25 0.16 35.54
N ALA A 21 18.38 -0.19 36.83
CA ALA A 21 19.16 -1.35 37.28
C ALA A 21 18.42 -2.13 38.37
N GLY A 22 18.71 -3.44 38.44
CA GLY A 22 18.15 -4.34 39.45
C GLY A 22 19.04 -4.43 40.69
N PHE A 23 18.44 -4.29 41.87
CA PHE A 23 19.13 -4.47 43.15
C PHE A 23 18.34 -5.40 44.08
N LEU A 24 19.02 -5.91 45.11
CA LEU A 24 18.33 -6.55 46.23
C LEU A 24 17.34 -5.57 46.87
N PRO A 25 16.18 -6.03 47.39
CA PRO A 25 15.14 -5.18 47.94
C PRO A 25 15.64 -4.17 48.98
N GLU A 26 16.53 -4.61 49.88
CA GLU A 26 17.12 -3.74 50.91
C GLU A 26 17.96 -2.60 50.31
N ARG A 27 18.73 -2.90 49.26
CA ARG A 27 19.58 -1.91 48.58
C ARG A 27 18.75 -0.97 47.71
N ALA A 28 17.72 -1.49 47.03
CA ALA A 28 16.76 -0.69 46.30
C ALA A 28 16.06 0.31 47.24
N ALA A 29 15.58 -0.15 48.41
CA ALA A 29 14.96 0.70 49.42
C ALA A 29 15.90 1.82 49.90
N LYS A 30 17.18 1.52 50.15
CA LYS A 30 18.19 2.53 50.51
C LYS A 30 18.40 3.57 49.40
N LEU A 31 18.44 3.15 48.14
CA LEU A 31 18.60 4.05 46.99
C LEU A 31 17.39 4.95 46.75
N ILE A 32 16.18 4.43 47.01
CA ILE A 32 14.93 5.20 46.93
C ILE A 32 14.85 6.19 48.11
N ALA A 33 15.13 5.73 49.33
CA ALA A 33 15.09 6.55 50.55
C ALA A 33 16.13 7.69 50.54
N SER A 34 17.33 7.43 49.98
CA SER A 34 18.36 8.47 49.77
C SER A 34 18.03 9.45 48.63
N GLY A 35 16.93 9.24 47.90
CA GLY A 35 16.50 10.10 46.81
C GLY A 35 17.33 9.98 45.52
N VAL A 36 18.29 9.06 45.48
CA VAL A 36 19.15 8.80 44.31
C VAL A 36 18.38 8.13 43.18
N ALA A 37 17.42 7.24 43.51
CA ALA A 37 16.61 6.50 42.54
C ALA A 37 15.09 6.61 42.82
N LYS A 38 14.28 6.16 41.87
CA LYS A 38 12.83 5.92 41.99
C LYS A 38 12.55 4.44 41.76
N PRO A 39 11.46 3.88 42.31
CA PRO A 39 10.94 2.59 41.83
C PRO A 39 10.79 2.63 40.31
N TYR A 40 11.21 1.57 39.63
CA TYR A 40 10.99 1.46 38.18
C TYR A 40 9.48 1.43 37.92
N VAL A 41 9.02 2.36 37.10
CA VAL A 41 7.69 2.34 36.52
C VAL A 41 7.88 1.93 35.07
N PRO A 42 7.36 0.76 34.65
CA PRO A 42 7.42 0.40 33.25
C PRO A 42 6.76 1.53 32.45
N PRO A 43 7.42 2.05 31.40
CA PRO A 43 6.78 3.04 30.55
C PRO A 43 5.48 2.40 30.08
N ALA A 44 4.36 3.09 30.28
CA ALA A 44 3.07 2.67 29.73
C ALA A 44 3.33 2.40 28.25
N GLY A 45 3.28 1.13 27.86
CA GLY A 45 3.71 0.70 26.55
C GLY A 45 3.00 1.55 25.51
N LYS A 46 3.76 2.19 24.61
CA LYS A 46 3.13 2.68 23.39
C LYS A 46 2.57 1.43 22.69
N PRO A 47 1.27 1.36 22.36
CA PRO A 47 0.73 0.24 21.62
C PRO A 47 1.21 0.36 20.16
N ALA A 48 2.46 0.00 19.90
CA ALA A 48 3.00 -0.03 18.54
C ALA A 48 2.58 -1.29 17.78
N ALA A 49 2.08 -2.31 18.49
CA ALA A 49 1.67 -3.57 17.88
C ALA A 49 0.30 -3.48 17.16
N ASP A 50 -0.59 -2.60 17.62
CA ASP A 50 -1.94 -2.48 17.04
C ASP A 50 -1.93 -1.77 15.67
N ASP A 51 -1.00 -0.83 15.46
CA ASP A 51 -0.87 -0.09 14.19
C ASP A 51 -0.34 -0.96 13.04
N GLU A 52 0.64 -1.83 13.31
CA GLU A 52 1.19 -2.74 12.29
C GLU A 52 0.16 -3.81 11.87
N ALA A 53 -0.58 -4.37 12.84
CA ALA A 53 -1.64 -5.33 12.54
C ALA A 53 -2.76 -4.70 11.70
N ALA A 54 -3.19 -3.47 12.05
CA ALA A 54 -4.19 -2.73 11.28
C ALA A 54 -3.68 -2.36 9.87
N SER A 55 -2.41 -1.99 9.74
CA SER A 55 -1.75 -1.69 8.46
C SER A 55 -1.70 -2.93 7.56
N LEU A 56 -1.31 -4.09 8.10
CA LEU A 56 -1.28 -5.35 7.35
C LEU A 56 -2.67 -5.79 6.90
N ALA A 57 -3.68 -5.69 7.77
CA ALA A 57 -5.06 -6.02 7.42
C ALA A 57 -5.59 -5.15 6.26
N ARG A 58 -5.28 -3.84 6.26
CA ARG A 58 -5.65 -2.94 5.16
C ARG A 58 -4.98 -3.31 3.85
N ARG A 59 -3.68 -3.62 3.88
CA ARG A 59 -2.93 -4.04 2.69
C ARG A 59 -3.45 -5.34 2.10
N LEU A 60 -3.87 -6.28 2.95
CA LEU A 60 -4.47 -7.54 2.50
C LEU A 60 -5.79 -7.29 1.78
N ALA A 61 -6.69 -6.51 2.38
CA ALA A 61 -7.98 -6.17 1.77
C ALA A 61 -7.82 -5.41 0.43
N GLU A 62 -6.82 -4.53 0.34
CA GLU A 62 -6.52 -3.82 -0.91
C GLU A 62 -6.01 -4.76 -2.01
N ALA A 63 -5.19 -5.75 -1.65
CA ALA A 63 -4.70 -6.75 -2.59
C ALA A 63 -5.83 -7.63 -3.13
N GLU A 64 -6.72 -8.12 -2.25
CA GLU A 64 -7.89 -8.91 -2.64
C GLU A 64 -8.84 -8.12 -3.56
N ALA A 65 -9.07 -6.84 -3.26
CA ALA A 65 -9.90 -5.98 -4.10
C ALA A 65 -9.29 -5.76 -5.51
N ARG A 66 -7.96 -5.61 -5.58
CA ARG A 66 -7.24 -5.50 -6.87
C ARG A 66 -7.31 -6.79 -7.66
N GLU A 67 -7.14 -7.93 -7.01
CA GLU A 67 -7.23 -9.24 -7.67
C GLU A 67 -8.63 -9.45 -8.26
N ALA A 68 -9.69 -9.14 -7.51
CA ALA A 68 -11.05 -9.24 -8.00
C ALA A 68 -11.33 -8.31 -9.21
N ASP A 69 -10.76 -7.10 -9.22
CA ASP A 69 -10.88 -6.19 -10.36
C ASP A 69 -10.14 -6.72 -11.60
N LEU A 70 -8.94 -7.28 -11.42
CA LEU A 70 -8.16 -7.88 -12.51
C LEU A 70 -8.89 -9.08 -13.12
N ILE A 71 -9.47 -9.95 -12.30
CA ILE A 71 -10.28 -11.09 -12.77
C ILE A 71 -11.47 -10.61 -13.61
N ARG A 72 -12.16 -9.55 -13.16
CA ARG A 72 -13.29 -8.98 -13.91
C ARG A 72 -12.85 -8.44 -15.27
N ARG A 73 -11.74 -7.69 -15.32
CA ARG A 73 -11.21 -7.14 -16.57
C ARG A 73 -10.75 -8.23 -17.53
N ALA A 74 -10.14 -9.29 -17.01
CA ALA A 74 -9.77 -10.45 -17.83
C ALA A 74 -11.00 -11.07 -18.50
N ALA A 75 -12.06 -11.32 -17.74
CA ALA A 75 -13.30 -11.88 -18.29
C ALA A 75 -13.97 -10.94 -19.32
N GLU A 76 -13.91 -9.62 -19.11
CA GLU A 76 -14.41 -8.64 -20.10
C GLU A 76 -13.60 -8.65 -21.39
N LEU A 77 -12.27 -8.76 -21.29
CA LEU A 77 -11.39 -8.87 -22.44
C LEU A 77 -11.66 -10.16 -23.22
N ASP A 78 -11.76 -11.31 -22.55
CA ASP A 78 -12.09 -12.58 -23.18
C ASP A 78 -13.44 -12.52 -23.92
N ALA A 79 -14.46 -11.90 -23.32
CA ALA A 79 -15.76 -11.72 -23.96
C ALA A 79 -15.69 -10.82 -25.20
N ARG A 80 -14.89 -9.75 -25.14
CA ARG A 80 -14.68 -8.85 -26.28
C ARG A 80 -13.90 -9.54 -27.40
N GLU A 81 -12.88 -10.31 -27.07
CA GLU A 81 -12.12 -11.08 -28.05
C GLU A 81 -13.00 -12.13 -28.74
N ALA A 82 -13.88 -12.81 -28.00
CA ALA A 82 -14.86 -13.73 -28.58
C ALA A 82 -15.85 -13.03 -29.52
N ASP A 83 -16.35 -11.84 -29.17
CA ASP A 83 -17.22 -11.04 -30.05
C ASP A 83 -16.52 -10.62 -31.34
N VAL A 84 -15.27 -10.17 -31.24
CA VAL A 84 -14.45 -9.82 -32.42
C VAL A 84 -14.23 -11.04 -33.29
N ALA A 85 -13.81 -12.17 -32.73
CA ALA A 85 -13.59 -13.40 -33.49
C ALA A 85 -14.86 -13.90 -34.19
N ALA A 86 -16.03 -13.78 -33.54
CA ALA A 86 -17.31 -14.13 -34.14
C ALA A 86 -17.67 -13.20 -35.32
N LYS A 87 -17.40 -11.90 -35.20
CA LYS A 87 -17.59 -10.92 -36.28
C LYS A 87 -16.64 -11.16 -37.45
N GLU A 88 -15.38 -11.47 -37.19
CA GLU A 88 -14.40 -11.79 -38.23
C GLU A 88 -14.76 -13.10 -38.97
N ALA A 89 -15.22 -14.13 -38.25
CA ALA A 89 -15.70 -15.36 -38.87
C ALA A 89 -16.97 -15.12 -39.72
N GLY A 90 -17.88 -14.25 -39.26
CA GLY A 90 -19.10 -13.90 -40.00
C GLY A 90 -18.88 -12.94 -41.18
N ALA A 91 -17.75 -12.23 -41.25
CA ALA A 91 -17.39 -11.33 -42.35
C ALA A 91 -16.77 -12.04 -43.57
N SER A 92 -16.72 -13.37 -43.56
CA SER A 92 -16.11 -14.21 -44.59
C SER A 92 -17.10 -14.81 -45.60
N GLU A 93 -18.23 -14.16 -45.86
CA GLU A 93 -19.02 -14.42 -47.09
C GLU A 93 -18.76 -13.33 -48.16
N PRO A 94 -18.39 -13.71 -49.40
CA PRO A 94 -17.98 -12.76 -50.43
C PRO A 94 -19.21 -12.08 -51.04
N THR A 95 -19.48 -10.83 -50.69
CA THR A 95 -20.41 -10.02 -51.50
C THR A 95 -19.73 -9.65 -52.80
N THR A 96 -19.97 -10.46 -53.82
CA THR A 96 -19.84 -10.12 -55.25
C THR A 96 -20.80 -8.99 -55.59
N ALA A 97 -20.54 -7.78 -55.09
CA ALA A 97 -21.16 -6.56 -55.58
C ALA A 97 -20.18 -5.93 -56.58
N LYS A 98 -20.45 -6.17 -57.85
CA LYS A 98 -19.87 -5.44 -58.98
C LYS A 98 -19.97 -3.93 -58.70
N ALA A 99 -18.88 -3.32 -58.25
CA ALA A 99 -18.79 -1.87 -58.16
C ALA A 99 -18.71 -1.33 -59.59
N GLU A 100 -19.81 -0.75 -60.09
CA GLU A 100 -19.71 0.19 -61.19
C GLU A 100 -18.68 1.26 -60.79
N ALA A 101 -17.67 1.42 -61.64
CA ALA A 101 -16.66 2.46 -61.49
C ALA A 101 -17.33 3.84 -61.66
N GLY A 102 -17.86 4.36 -60.55
CA GLY A 102 -18.27 5.76 -60.45
C GLY A 102 -17.05 6.63 -60.71
N SER A 103 -17.11 7.42 -61.79
CA SER A 103 -16.03 8.29 -62.23
C SER A 103 -15.51 9.18 -61.08
N PRO A 104 -14.19 9.46 -61.03
CA PRO A 104 -13.61 10.25 -59.94
C PRO A 104 -14.21 11.66 -59.88
N PRO A 105 -14.40 12.22 -58.67
CA PRO A 105 -14.98 13.54 -58.50
C PRO A 105 -14.07 14.59 -59.16
N ALA A 106 -14.65 15.46 -59.99
CA ALA A 106 -13.93 16.54 -60.66
C ALA A 106 -13.24 17.44 -59.62
N GLN A 107 -11.92 17.26 -59.47
CA GLN A 107 -11.09 18.11 -58.62
C GLN A 107 -10.84 19.45 -59.33
N GLY A 108 -11.28 20.53 -58.70
CA GLY A 108 -10.68 21.85 -58.84
C GLY A 108 -11.27 22.74 -59.94
N VAL A 109 -12.38 23.41 -59.63
CA VAL A 109 -12.65 24.73 -60.22
C VAL A 109 -11.63 25.70 -59.61
N ALA A 110 -10.46 25.80 -60.24
CA ALA A 110 -9.51 26.87 -59.94
C ALA A 110 -10.14 28.21 -60.35
N ARG A 111 -10.25 29.10 -59.36
CA ARG A 111 -10.82 30.45 -59.46
C ARG A 111 -10.12 31.27 -60.55
N PRO A 112 -10.84 32.18 -61.24
CA PRO A 112 -10.25 33.03 -62.27
C PRO A 112 -9.18 33.96 -61.67
N GLY A 113 -7.97 33.86 -62.19
CA GLY A 113 -6.86 34.76 -61.86
C GLY A 113 -7.16 36.17 -62.34
N LYS A 114 -7.12 37.14 -61.42
CA LYS A 114 -6.89 38.55 -61.72
C LYS A 114 -5.40 38.74 -62.02
N LYS A 115 -5.08 39.21 -63.23
CA LYS A 115 -4.13 40.31 -63.49
C LYS A 115 -4.18 40.66 -64.97
#